data_AF-A0A212PIP2-F1
#
_entry.id   AF-A0A212PIP2-F1
#
_cell.length_a   1.000
_cell.length_b   1.000
_cell.length_c   1.000
_cell.angle_alpha   90.00
_cell.angle_beta   90.00
_cell.angle_gamma   90.00
#
_symmetry.space_group_name_H-M   'P 1'
#
loop_
_entity.id
_entity.type
_entity.pdbx_description
1 polymer ?
#
loop_
_entity_poly.entity_id
_entity_poly.type
_entity_poly.pdbx_seq_one_letter_code
_entity_poly.pdbx_strand_id
1 'polypeptide(L)' 'MSLVKTWYTVSEAVDKFGMSEHDILLWVEEGLVRTEQVKGEPLRVNGDDLELQAGEIAGP' A
#
# COMPACT_ATOMS: atom_id res chain seq x y z
N MET A 1 -5.67 -11.45 -13.66
CA MET A 1 -4.29 -11.74 -13.20
C MET A 1 -4.38 -12.25 -11.76
N SER A 2 -3.39 -13.04 -11.33
CA SER A 2 -3.41 -13.96 -10.16
C SER A 2 -4.03 -13.43 -8.85
N LEU A 3 -4.71 -14.34 -8.13
CA LEU A 3 -5.31 -14.17 -6.78
C LEU A 3 -4.24 -14.08 -5.66
N VAL A 4 -3.25 -13.21 -5.81
CA VAL A 4 -2.25 -12.96 -4.76
C VAL A 4 -2.87 -12.03 -3.73
N LYS A 5 -2.73 -12.35 -2.44
CA LYS A 5 -3.15 -11.49 -1.32
C LYS A 5 -2.76 -10.04 -1.61
N THR A 6 -3.74 -9.17 -1.83
CA THR A 6 -3.53 -7.76 -2.17
C THR A 6 -3.41 -6.88 -0.94
N TRP A 7 -3.43 -7.44 0.26
CA TRP A 7 -3.45 -6.68 1.50
C TRP A 7 -2.17 -6.96 2.28
N TYR A 8 -1.44 -5.89 2.55
CA TYR A 8 -0.18 -5.91 3.29
C TYR A 8 -0.32 -4.99 4.49
N THR A 9 0.24 -5.36 5.64
CA THR A 9 0.53 -4.35 6.66
C THR A 9 1.48 -3.29 6.08
N VAL A 10 1.49 -2.10 6.69
CA VAL A 10 2.39 -1.02 6.25
C VAL A 10 3.85 -1.49 6.23
N SER A 11 4.28 -2.24 7.25
CA SER A 11 5.62 -2.85 7.30
C SER A 11 5.89 -3.84 6.17
N GLU A 12 4.95 -4.73 5.86
CA GLU A 12 5.11 -5.68 4.74
C GLU A 12 5.17 -4.96 3.39
N ALA A 13 4.43 -3.86 3.24
CA ALA A 13 4.46 -3.04 2.03
C ALA A 13 5.80 -2.30 1.87
N VAL A 14 6.38 -1.76 2.95
CA VAL A 14 7.73 -1.17 2.95
C VAL A 14 8.76 -2.19 2.43
N ASP A 15 8.77 -3.38 3.01
CA ASP A 15 9.72 -4.44 2.64
C ASP A 15 9.52 -4.92 1.20
N LYS A 16 8.27 -4.98 0.73
CA LYS A 16 7.93 -5.50 -0.59
C LYS A 16 8.15 -4.50 -1.71
N PHE A 17 7.73 -3.25 -1.53
CA PHE A 17 7.74 -2.22 -2.57
C PHE A 17 8.98 -1.31 -2.48
N GLY A 18 9.80 -1.45 -1.44
CA GLY A 18 11.00 -0.62 -1.24
C GLY A 18 10.67 0.86 -0.97
N MET A 19 9.46 1.11 -0.46
CA MET A 19 8.91 2.44 -0.20
C MET A 19 9.10 2.84 1.26
N SER A 20 9.10 4.13 1.55
CA SER A 20 9.10 4.58 2.94
C SER A 20 7.72 4.41 3.58
N GLU A 21 7.70 4.09 4.87
CA GLU A 21 6.46 4.03 5.65
C GLU A 21 5.69 5.37 5.59
N HIS A 22 6.42 6.48 5.55
CA HIS A 22 5.84 7.82 5.46
C HIS A 22 5.05 8.03 4.17
N ASP A 23 5.59 7.61 3.02
CA ASP A 23 4.91 7.78 1.73
C ASP A 23 3.63 6.92 1.66
N ILE A 24 3.70 5.69 2.17
CA ILE A 24 2.54 4.80 2.23
C ILE A 24 1.44 5.40 3.11
N LEU A 25 1.80 5.92 4.29
CA LEU A 25 0.83 6.55 5.19
C LEU A 25 0.24 7.83 4.61
N LEU A 26 1.04 8.64 3.92
CA LEU A 26 0.57 9.84 3.22
C LEU A 26 -0.50 9.47 2.18
N TRP A 27 -0.27 8.44 1.37
CA TRP A 27 -1.26 7.99 0.38
C TRP A 27 -2.52 7.40 1.00
N VAL A 28 -2.42 6.80 2.18
CA VAL A 28 -3.59 6.39 2.95
C VAL A 28 -4.37 7.62 3.42
N GLU A 29 -3.70 8.64 3.96
CA GLU A 29 -4.32 9.88 4.43
C GLU A 29 -4.98 10.67 3.27
N GLU A 30 -4.36 10.68 2.10
CA GLU A 30 -4.88 11.30 0.88
C GLU A 30 -5.98 10.47 0.20
N GLY A 31 -6.24 9.25 0.67
CA GLY A 31 -7.24 8.34 0.10
C GLY A 31 -6.87 7.77 -1.28
N LEU A 32 -5.57 7.80 -1.62
CA LEU A 32 -5.02 7.26 -2.87
C LEU A 32 -4.85 5.75 -2.83
N VAL A 33 -4.74 5.17 -1.64
CA VAL A 33 -4.59 3.74 -1.40
C VAL A 33 -5.73 3.25 -0.52
N ARG A 34 -6.40 2.19 -0.97
CA ARG A 34 -7.45 1.54 -0.16
C ARG A 34 -6.82 0.88 1.07
N THR A 35 -7.52 0.99 2.20
CA THR A 35 -7.13 0.36 3.46
C THR A 35 -8.17 -0.61 3.99
N GLU A 36 -7.71 -1.65 4.66
CA GLU A 36 -8.54 -2.57 5.43
C GLU A 36 -8.09 -2.53 6.90
N GLN A 37 -9.03 -2.24 7.81
CA GLN A 37 -8.78 -2.26 9.24
C GLN A 37 -9.80 -3.19 9.92
N VAL A 38 -9.30 -4.34 10.38
CA VAL A 38 -10.07 -5.31 11.15
C VAL A 38 -9.81 -5.08 12.64
N LYS A 39 -10.85 -5.13 13.47
CA LYS A 39 -10.72 -4.89 14.92
C LYS A 39 -9.74 -5.88 15.55
N GLY A 40 -8.66 -5.36 16.11
CA GLY A 40 -7.61 -6.17 16.73
C GLY A 40 -6.48 -6.58 15.79
N GLU A 41 -6.51 -6.14 14.52
CA GLU A 41 -5.44 -6.36 13.56
C GLU A 41 -4.74 -5.06 13.15
N PRO A 42 -3.47 -5.11 12.72
CA PRO A 42 -2.79 -3.97 12.13
C PRO A 42 -3.49 -3.47 10.86
N LEU A 43 -3.36 -2.17 10.59
CA LEU A 43 -3.82 -1.55 9.34
C LEU A 43 -3.20 -2.27 8.14
N ARG A 44 -4.02 -2.59 7.15
CA ARG A 44 -3.56 -3.14 5.88
C ARG A 44 -3.84 -2.19 4.72
N VAL A 45 -2.93 -2.15 3.76
CA VAL A 45 -2.96 -1.33 2.56
C VAL A 45 -3.05 -2.22 1.32
N ASN A 46 -3.73 -1.72 0.29
CA ASN A 46 -3.91 -2.45 -0.96
C ASN A 46 -2.64 -2.38 -1.83
N GLY A 47 -2.06 -3.52 -2.16
CA GLY A 47 -0.83 -3.63 -2.95
C GLY A 47 -0.98 -3.20 -4.41
N ASP A 48 -2.15 -3.40 -5.04
CA ASP A 48 -2.36 -2.96 -6.43
C ASP A 48 -2.37 -1.43 -6.51
N ASP A 49 -2.99 -0.77 -5.52
CA ASP A 49 -2.99 0.70 -5.44
C ASP A 49 -1.58 1.22 -5.19
N LEU A 50 -0.78 0.54 -4.35
CA LEU A 50 0.62 0.91 -4.13
C LEU A 50 1.48 0.78 -5.40
N GLU A 51 1.31 -0.30 -6.16
CA GLU A 51 2.00 -0.48 -7.45
C GLU A 51 1.61 0.61 -8.45
N LEU A 52 0.32 0.97 -8.49
CA LEU A 52 -0.18 2.03 -9.35
C LEU A 52 0.45 3.38 -8.97
N GLN A 53 0.40 3.75 -7.69
CA GLN A 53 0.96 5.03 -7.22
C GLN A 53 2.49 5.10 -7.41
N ALA A 54 3.20 3.99 -7.18
CA ALA A 54 4.64 3.92 -7.42
C ALA A 54 5.00 4.10 -8.91
N GLY A 55 4.17 3.56 -9.80
CA GLY A 55 4.32 3.73 -11.25
C GLY A 55 4.02 5.16 -11.73
N GLU A 56 3.03 5.84 -11.13
CA GLU A 56 2.67 7.21 -11.50
C GLU A 56 3.75 8.25 -11.11
N ILE A 57 4.47 8.04 -10.00
CA ILE A 57 5.62 8.92 -9.67
C ILE A 57 6.77 8.71 -10.68
N ALA A 58 6.92 7.51 -11.21
CA ALA A 58 7.89 7.17 -12.25
C ALA A 58 7.34 7.47 -13.66
N GLY A 59 6.80 8.67 -13.87
CA GLY A 59 6.53 9.20 -15.21
C GLY A 59 7.84 9.46 -16.00
N PRO A 60 7.79 9.42 -17.36
CA PRO A 60 8.93 9.18 -18.27
C PRO A 60 10.13 10.13 -18.18
#